data_AF-A0A7W0LNR7-F1
#
_entry.id   AF-A0A7W0LNR7-F1
#
_cell.length_a   1.000
_cell.length_b   1.000
_cell.length_c   1.000
_cell.angle_alpha   90.00
_cell.angle_beta   90.00
_cell.angle_gamma   90.00
#
_symmetry.space_group_name_H-M   'P 1'
#
loop_
_entity.id
_entity.type
_entity.pdbx_description
1 polymer ?
#
loop_
_entity_poly.entity_id
_entity_poly.type
_entity_poly.pdbx_seq_one_letter_code
_entity_poly.pdbx_strand_id
1 'polypeptide(L)'
;MADAEPLADREPAHPFDRRALQRQRSLEAYLEGSLMPRYMERLRAIQDETRVQAHRLERAYRRAKERHGEDTDEFRARWRTIARRWRFDQLNQLIREHNDYYPIEARLALDPRTGDYVRVAGRPYRREPLGAAWILERFPA
;
A
#
# COMPACT_ATOMS: atom_id res chain seq x y z
N MET A 1 -41.97 -6.82 51.89
CA MET A 1 -42.44 -6.65 50.49
C MET A 1 -41.33 -5.94 49.76
N ALA A 2 -40.79 -6.62 48.75
CA ALA A 2 -39.65 -6.20 47.95
C ALA A 2 -40.05 -5.14 46.91
N ASP A 3 -39.01 -4.61 46.25
CA ASP A 3 -39.01 -3.91 44.97
C ASP A 3 -39.29 -2.41 44.96
N ALA A 4 -38.23 -1.61 44.77
CA ALA A 4 -37.82 -1.16 43.44
C ALA A 4 -36.65 -0.15 43.53
N GLU A 5 -35.43 -0.56 43.16
CA GLU A 5 -34.38 0.38 42.74
C GLU A 5 -34.74 0.93 41.35
N PRO A 6 -34.68 2.25 41.09
CA PRO A 6 -34.86 2.76 39.74
C PRO A 6 -33.54 2.73 38.98
N LEU A 7 -33.41 1.69 38.15
CA LEU A 7 -32.79 1.65 36.83
C LEU A 7 -31.56 2.58 36.62
N ALA A 8 -30.40 2.09 37.03
CA ALA A 8 -29.16 2.51 36.38
C ALA A 8 -29.14 2.03 34.90
N ASP A 9 -28.51 2.85 34.07
CA ASP A 9 -28.01 2.57 32.73
C ASP A 9 -28.99 2.41 31.57
N ARG A 10 -28.84 3.35 30.62
CA ARG A 10 -28.36 3.05 29.27
C ARG A 10 -27.86 4.34 28.63
N GLU A 11 -26.54 4.49 28.55
CA GLU A 11 -25.97 5.43 27.58
C GLU A 11 -26.54 5.11 26.18
N PRO A 12 -26.99 6.10 25.40
CA PRO A 12 -27.49 5.85 24.07
C PRO A 12 -26.35 5.25 23.24
N ALA A 13 -26.61 4.07 22.66
CA ALA A 13 -25.72 3.42 21.72
C ALA A 13 -25.17 4.45 20.73
N HIS A 14 -23.84 4.64 20.75
CA HIS A 14 -23.16 5.56 19.87
C HIS A 14 -23.63 5.24 18.43
N PRO A 15 -24.23 6.19 17.69
CA PRO A 15 -24.74 5.90 16.35
C PRO A 15 -23.56 5.39 15.55
N PHE A 16 -23.60 4.09 15.20
CA PHE A 16 -22.52 3.44 14.47
C PHE A 16 -22.17 4.34 13.28
N ASP A 17 -20.91 4.80 13.25
CA ASP A 17 -20.43 5.70 12.20
C ASP A 17 -20.84 5.08 10.86
N ARG A 18 -21.64 5.81 10.09
CA ARG A 18 -22.16 5.37 8.78
C ARG A 18 -21.02 4.87 7.88
N ARG A 19 -19.79 5.34 8.12
CA ARG A 19 -18.55 4.90 7.46
C ARG A 19 -18.06 3.52 7.89
N ALA A 20 -18.19 3.16 9.16
CA ALA A 20 -17.90 1.80 9.64
C ALA A 20 -18.86 0.80 9.01
N LEU A 21 -20.14 1.14 8.96
CA LEU A 21 -21.18 0.33 8.30
C LEU A 21 -20.95 0.19 6.78
N GLN A 22 -20.48 1.25 6.10
CA GLN A 22 -20.14 1.17 4.67
C GLN A 22 -18.91 0.29 4.39
N ARG A 23 -17.86 0.39 5.23
CA ARG A 23 -16.69 -0.49 5.12
C ARG A 23 -17.06 -1.94 5.36
N GLN A 24 -17.88 -2.21 6.37
CA GLN A 24 -18.36 -3.56 6.69
C GLN A 24 -19.16 -4.16 5.51
N ARG A 25 -20.10 -3.40 4.92
CA ARG A 25 -20.84 -3.84 3.73
C ARG A 25 -19.95 -4.11 2.51
N SER A 26 -18.89 -3.32 2.30
CA SER A 26 -17.95 -3.57 1.21
C SER A 26 -17.08 -4.82 1.44
N LEU A 27 -16.80 -5.15 2.70
CA LEU A 27 -16.12 -6.38 3.11
C LEU A 27 -17.02 -7.61 2.94
N GLU A 28 -18.30 -7.49 3.32
CA GLU A 28 -19.32 -8.53 3.10
C GLU A 28 -19.48 -8.84 1.61
N ALA A 29 -19.67 -7.81 0.77
CA ALA A 29 -19.75 -8.00 -0.70
C ALA A 29 -18.48 -8.62 -1.31
N TYR A 30 -17.30 -8.36 -0.72
CA TYR A 30 -16.04 -9.01 -1.11
C TYR A 30 -15.99 -10.49 -0.71
N LEU A 31 -16.42 -10.82 0.50
CA LEU A 31 -16.47 -12.20 1.01
C LEU A 31 -17.54 -13.03 0.29
N GLU A 32 -18.63 -12.40 -0.15
CA GLU A 32 -19.70 -12.98 -0.96
C GLU A 32 -19.34 -13.06 -2.46
N GLY A 33 -18.15 -12.59 -2.86
CA GLY A 33 -17.62 -12.71 -4.22
C GLY A 33 -18.30 -11.79 -5.26
N SER A 34 -19.05 -10.77 -4.82
CA SER A 34 -20.02 -10.09 -5.69
C SER A 34 -19.56 -8.75 -6.28
N LEU A 35 -18.39 -8.17 -5.92
CA LEU A 35 -17.63 -7.16 -6.69
C LEU A 35 -16.44 -6.64 -5.86
N MET A 36 -15.23 -6.67 -6.43
CA MET A 36 -14.04 -6.07 -5.81
C MET A 36 -14.08 -4.54 -5.91
N PRO A 37 -13.83 -3.78 -4.83
CA PRO A 37 -13.62 -2.34 -4.94
C PRO A 37 -12.41 -2.03 -5.84
N ARG A 38 -12.53 -1.04 -6.72
CA ARG A 38 -11.46 -0.65 -7.68
C ARG A 38 -10.11 -0.40 -7.03
N TYR A 39 -10.08 0.24 -5.85
CA TYR A 39 -8.81 0.45 -5.14
C TYR A 39 -8.14 -0.87 -4.73
N MET A 40 -8.92 -1.92 -4.42
CA MET A 40 -8.36 -3.23 -4.09
C MET A 40 -7.81 -3.92 -5.34
N GLU A 41 -8.45 -3.74 -6.50
CA GLU A 41 -7.90 -4.21 -7.78
C GLU A 41 -6.56 -3.53 -8.08
N ARG A 42 -6.46 -2.20 -7.91
CA ARG A 42 -5.18 -1.49 -8.07
C ARG A 42 -4.13 -1.96 -7.07
N LEU A 43 -4.51 -2.20 -5.82
CA LEU A 43 -3.58 -2.73 -4.81
C LEU A 43 -3.03 -4.10 -5.23
N ARG A 44 -3.86 -4.98 -5.77
CA ARG A 44 -3.41 -6.27 -6.32
C ARG A 44 -2.48 -6.05 -7.52
N ALA A 45 -2.84 -5.20 -8.46
CA ALA A 45 -1.99 -4.88 -9.62
C ALA A 45 -0.61 -4.32 -9.21
N ILE A 46 -0.55 -3.43 -8.21
CA ILE A 46 0.71 -2.94 -7.63
C ILE A 46 1.53 -4.10 -7.04
N GLN A 47 0.90 -4.99 -6.27
CA GLN A 47 1.59 -6.14 -5.67
C GLN A 47 2.15 -7.08 -6.74
N ASP A 48 1.35 -7.40 -7.75
CA ASP A 48 1.75 -8.32 -8.83
C ASP A 48 2.88 -7.73 -9.66
N GLU A 49 2.78 -6.47 -10.07
CA GLU A 49 3.87 -5.80 -10.80
C GLU A 49 5.12 -5.65 -9.92
N THR A 50 4.98 -5.40 -8.61
CA THR A 50 6.12 -5.39 -7.68
C THR A 50 6.82 -6.75 -7.67
N ARG A 51 6.07 -7.86 -7.65
CA ARG A 51 6.65 -9.22 -7.74
C ARG A 51 7.38 -9.42 -9.06
N VAL A 52 6.79 -9.02 -10.19
CA VAL A 52 7.42 -9.10 -11.51
C VAL A 52 8.75 -8.36 -11.54
N GLN A 53 8.78 -7.13 -11.02
CA GLN A 53 10.00 -6.33 -10.97
C GLN A 53 11.06 -6.94 -10.04
N ALA A 54 10.66 -7.45 -8.87
CA ALA A 54 11.57 -8.12 -7.95
C ALA A 54 12.27 -9.33 -8.60
N HIS A 55 11.52 -10.19 -9.30
CA HIS A 55 12.09 -11.34 -10.01
C HIS A 55 13.03 -10.91 -11.14
N ARG A 56 12.68 -9.85 -11.90
CA ARG A 56 13.57 -9.31 -12.95
C ARG A 56 14.88 -8.77 -12.37
N LEU A 57 14.81 -8.06 -11.25
CA LEU A 57 15.97 -7.52 -10.55
C LEU A 57 16.83 -8.62 -9.95
N GLU A 58 16.24 -9.65 -9.35
CA GLU A 58 16.99 -10.81 -8.82
C GLU A 58 17.83 -11.48 -9.92
N ARG A 59 17.24 -11.69 -11.11
CA ARG A 59 17.98 -12.23 -12.26
C ARG A 59 19.10 -11.30 -12.72
N ALA A 60 18.84 -9.99 -12.77
CA ALA A 60 19.86 -9.01 -13.15
C ALA A 60 21.02 -8.97 -12.13
N TYR A 61 20.69 -9.04 -10.84
CA TYR A 61 21.65 -9.04 -9.74
C TYR A 61 22.54 -10.29 -9.78
N ARG A 62 21.96 -11.48 -9.95
CA ARG A 62 22.72 -12.73 -10.13
C ARG A 62 23.69 -12.64 -11.31
N ARG A 63 23.22 -12.17 -12.47
CA ARG A 63 24.07 -11.98 -13.65
C ARG A 63 25.20 -10.98 -13.44
N ALA A 64 24.97 -9.91 -12.68
CA ALA A 64 26.00 -8.95 -12.35
C ALA A 64 27.05 -9.57 -11.42
N LYS A 65 26.63 -10.35 -10.41
CA LYS A 65 27.54 -11.10 -9.53
C LYS A 65 28.34 -12.17 -10.26
N GLU A 66 27.72 -12.92 -11.16
CA GLU A 66 28.41 -13.95 -11.95
C GLU A 66 29.52 -13.36 -12.83
N ARG A 67 29.33 -12.13 -13.35
CA ARG A 67 30.29 -11.49 -14.26
C ARG A 67 31.40 -10.70 -13.57
N HIS A 68 31.08 -10.08 -12.44
CA HIS A 68 31.96 -9.11 -11.80
C HIS A 68 32.16 -9.39 -10.31
N GLY A 69 31.64 -10.49 -9.77
CA GLY A 69 31.66 -10.76 -8.32
C GLY A 69 33.04 -10.97 -7.71
N GLU A 70 34.04 -11.30 -8.53
CA GLU A 70 35.45 -11.39 -8.09
C GLU A 70 36.06 -10.00 -7.83
N ASP A 71 35.61 -8.97 -8.56
CA ASP A 71 35.96 -7.57 -8.33
C ASP A 71 34.80 -6.84 -7.65
N THR A 72 34.89 -6.72 -6.34
CA THR A 72 33.83 -6.11 -5.51
C THR A 72 33.56 -4.64 -5.90
N ASP A 73 34.57 -3.89 -6.30
CA ASP A 73 34.41 -2.47 -6.66
C ASP A 73 33.79 -2.33 -8.05
N GLU A 74 34.21 -3.16 -9.01
CA GLU A 74 33.57 -3.20 -10.33
C GLU A 74 32.11 -3.63 -10.21
N PHE A 75 31.82 -4.72 -9.47
CA PHE A 75 30.45 -5.16 -9.21
C PHE A 75 29.60 -4.03 -8.63
N ARG A 76 30.10 -3.35 -7.60
CA ARG A 76 29.40 -2.25 -6.93
C ARG A 76 29.10 -1.09 -7.89
N ALA A 77 30.07 -0.70 -8.70
CA ALA A 77 29.89 0.38 -9.68
C ALA A 77 28.88 0.00 -10.78
N ARG A 78 28.99 -1.22 -11.31
CA ARG A 78 28.09 -1.74 -12.35
C ARG A 78 26.67 -1.89 -11.82
N TRP A 79 26.49 -2.47 -10.63
CA TRP A 79 25.18 -2.67 -10.04
C TRP A 79 24.49 -1.34 -9.72
N ARG A 80 25.19 -0.36 -9.15
CA ARG A 80 24.64 0.99 -8.94
C ARG A 80 24.21 1.65 -10.24
N THR A 81 24.95 1.43 -11.33
CA THR A 81 24.58 1.94 -12.66
C THR A 81 23.29 1.29 -13.18
N ILE A 82 23.15 -0.03 -13.02
CA ILE A 82 21.93 -0.76 -13.37
C ILE A 82 20.74 -0.24 -12.55
N ALA A 83 20.90 -0.14 -11.22
CA ALA A 83 19.85 0.34 -10.32
C ALA A 83 19.37 1.75 -10.68
N ARG A 84 20.27 2.67 -11.04
CA ARG A 84 19.93 4.04 -11.46
C ARG A 84 19.18 4.11 -12.79
N ARG A 85 19.44 3.17 -13.70
CA ARG A 85 18.81 3.13 -15.04
C ARG A 85 17.53 2.30 -15.07
N TRP A 86 17.26 1.52 -14.03
CA TRP A 86 16.08 0.67 -13.96
C TRP A 86 14.81 1.54 -13.89
N ARG A 87 13.83 1.21 -14.73
CA ARG A 87 12.58 1.95 -14.82
C ARG A 87 11.42 1.15 -14.23
N PHE A 88 10.63 1.82 -13.41
CA PHE A 88 9.41 1.29 -12.80
C PHE A 88 8.16 1.97 -13.38
N ASP A 89 8.15 2.36 -14.65
CA ASP A 89 7.10 3.27 -15.20
C ASP A 89 5.68 2.76 -14.97
N GLN A 90 5.43 1.49 -15.28
CA GLN A 90 4.12 0.85 -15.11
C GLN A 90 3.73 0.77 -13.62
N LEU A 91 4.65 0.32 -12.76
CA LEU A 91 4.40 0.22 -11.32
C LEU A 91 4.15 1.60 -10.69
N ASN A 92 4.96 2.59 -11.06
CA ASN A 92 4.83 3.96 -10.58
C ASN A 92 3.57 4.64 -11.12
N GLN A 93 3.09 4.27 -12.32
CA GLN A 93 1.78 4.70 -12.81
C GLN A 93 0.65 4.11 -11.96
N LEU A 94 0.69 2.81 -11.65
CA LEU A 94 -0.29 2.16 -10.78
C LEU A 94 -0.31 2.79 -9.37
N ILE A 95 0.87 3.14 -8.83
CA ILE A 95 1.01 3.83 -7.56
C ILE A 95 0.40 5.23 -7.60
N ARG A 96 0.67 6.01 -8.67
CA ARG A 96 0.06 7.33 -8.85
C ARG A 96 -1.46 7.22 -8.88
N GLU A 97 -2.00 6.36 -9.73
CA GLU A 97 -3.45 6.13 -9.82
C GLU A 97 -4.05 5.68 -8.49
N HIS A 98 -3.37 4.78 -7.77
CA HIS A 98 -3.83 4.41 -6.44
C HIS A 98 -3.86 5.60 -5.49
N ASN A 99 -2.81 6.42 -5.45
CA ASN A 99 -2.75 7.59 -4.57
C ASN A 99 -3.83 8.63 -4.92
N ASP A 100 -4.13 8.82 -6.21
CA ASP A 100 -5.12 9.80 -6.66
C ASP A 100 -6.56 9.35 -6.34
N TYR A 101 -6.87 8.07 -6.57
CA TYR A 101 -8.24 7.57 -6.45
C TYR A 101 -8.57 6.95 -5.08
N TYR A 102 -7.59 6.40 -4.34
CA TYR A 102 -7.85 5.67 -3.10
C TYR A 102 -8.61 6.48 -2.05
N PRO A 103 -8.27 7.75 -1.76
CA PRO A 103 -8.99 8.49 -0.73
C PRO A 103 -10.46 8.71 -1.05
N ILE A 104 -10.77 8.89 -2.34
CA ILE A 104 -12.12 9.11 -2.84
C ILE A 104 -12.91 7.80 -2.78
N GLU A 105 -12.33 6.71 -3.28
CA GLU A 105 -12.98 5.40 -3.33
C GLU A 105 -13.17 4.78 -1.94
N ALA A 106 -12.19 4.96 -1.05
CA ALA A 106 -12.27 4.53 0.34
C ALA A 106 -13.02 5.53 1.24
N ARG A 107 -13.47 6.66 0.67
CA ARG A 107 -14.20 7.74 1.38
C ARG A 107 -13.47 8.21 2.64
N LEU A 108 -12.16 8.41 2.53
CA LEU A 108 -11.36 8.92 3.63
C LEU A 108 -11.86 10.31 4.05
N ALA A 109 -11.88 10.55 5.35
CA ALA A 109 -12.19 11.87 5.88
C ALA A 109 -11.05 12.85 5.53
N LEU A 110 -11.40 14.11 5.28
CA LEU A 110 -10.42 15.18 5.21
C LEU A 110 -10.10 15.65 6.64
N ASP A 111 -8.83 15.85 6.95
CA ASP A 111 -8.40 16.55 8.15
C ASP A 111 -8.36 18.06 7.86
N PRO A 112 -9.26 18.86 8.45
CA PRO A 112 -9.34 20.30 8.16
C PRO A 112 -8.10 21.08 8.65
N ARG A 113 -7.30 20.53 9.56
CA ARG A 113 -6.09 21.20 10.06
C ARG A 113 -4.94 21.12 9.06
N THR A 114 -4.85 20.00 8.34
CA THR A 114 -3.77 19.72 7.40
C THR A 114 -4.18 19.92 5.95
N GLY A 115 -5.48 19.94 5.66
CA GLY A 115 -6.01 20.00 4.29
C GLY A 115 -5.78 18.71 3.48
N ASP A 116 -5.39 17.62 4.15
CA ASP A 116 -5.14 16.31 3.54
C ASP A 116 -6.08 15.25 4.12
N TYR A 117 -6.13 14.06 3.49
CA TYR A 117 -6.92 12.96 4.00
C TYR A 117 -6.32 12.35 5.27
N VAL A 118 -7.18 11.84 6.15
CA VAL A 118 -6.80 11.17 7.39
C VAL A 118 -5.87 9.98 7.13
N ARG A 119 -4.99 9.74 8.10
CA ARG A 119 -4.08 8.58 8.11
C ARG A 119 -4.86 7.28 8.21
N VAL A 120 -4.39 6.25 7.52
CA VAL A 120 -4.91 4.88 7.60
C VAL A 120 -3.99 4.08 8.52
N ALA A 121 -4.54 3.56 9.62
CA ALA A 121 -3.77 2.84 10.64
C ALA A 121 -2.51 3.60 11.12
N GLY A 122 -2.64 4.92 11.32
CA GLY A 122 -1.55 5.81 11.76
C GLY A 122 -0.53 6.19 10.67
N ARG A 123 -0.66 5.65 9.46
CA ARG A 123 0.26 5.92 8.35
C ARG A 123 -0.39 6.76 7.24
N PRO A 124 0.38 7.56 6.50
CA PRO A 124 -0.12 8.16 5.26
C PRO A 124 -0.63 7.05 4.33
N TYR A 125 -1.73 7.30 3.63
CA TYR A 125 -2.25 6.34 2.64
C TYR A 125 -1.39 6.29 1.38
N ARG A 126 -0.67 7.39 1.08
CA ARG A 126 0.14 7.52 -0.12
C ARG A 126 1.27 6.50 -0.11
N ARG A 127 1.44 5.85 -1.24
CA ARG A 127 2.57 4.96 -1.51
C ARG A 127 3.64 5.74 -2.27
N GLU A 128 4.89 5.56 -1.85
CA GLU A 128 6.03 6.18 -2.52
C GLU A 128 6.35 5.49 -3.85
N PRO A 129 6.67 6.24 -4.92
CA PRO A 129 7.20 5.67 -6.15
C PRO A 129 8.50 4.90 -5.91
N LEU A 130 8.72 3.84 -6.69
CA LEU A 130 9.96 3.07 -6.62
C LEU A 130 11.03 3.66 -7.54
N GLY A 131 12.29 3.47 -7.11
CA GLY A 131 13.47 3.90 -7.85
C GLY A 131 14.73 3.17 -7.38
N ALA A 132 15.90 3.72 -7.71
CA ALA A 132 17.19 3.10 -7.41
C ALA A 132 17.40 2.79 -5.92
N ALA A 133 16.92 3.67 -5.03
CA ALA A 133 17.03 3.46 -3.58
C ALA A 133 16.34 2.16 -3.14
N TRP A 134 15.12 1.91 -3.64
CA TRP A 134 14.36 0.68 -3.37
C TRP A 134 15.12 -0.58 -3.83
N ILE A 135 15.83 -0.49 -4.95
CA ILE A 135 16.65 -1.57 -5.50
C ILE A 135 17.86 -1.82 -4.58
N LEU A 136 18.62 -0.78 -4.26
CA LEU A 136 19.86 -0.88 -3.50
C LEU A 136 19.64 -1.28 -2.03
N GLU A 137 18.47 -0.98 -1.48
CA GLU A 137 18.04 -1.47 -0.17
C GLU A 137 17.85 -3.00 -0.17
N ARG A 138 17.24 -3.56 -1.23
CA ARG A 138 16.92 -5.00 -1.33
C ARG A 138 18.05 -5.84 -1.89
N PHE A 139 18.82 -5.27 -2.81
CA PHE A 139 19.90 -5.90 -3.53
C PHE A 139 21.16 -5.04 -3.33
N PRO A 140 21.85 -5.19 -2.19
CA PRO A 140 22.99 -4.36 -1.87
C PRO A 140 24.16 -4.62 -2.81
N ALA A 141 24.88 -3.54 -3.10
CA ALA A 141 26.11 -3.53 -3.89
C ALA A 141 27.32 -3.95 -3.05
#